data_AF-A0A327R9M3-F1
#
_entry.id   AF-A0A327R9M3-F1
#
_cell.length_a   1.000
_cell.length_b   1.000
_cell.length_c   1.000
_cell.angle_alpha   90.00
_cell.angle_beta   90.00
_cell.angle_gamma   90.00
#
_symmetry.space_group_name_H-M   'P 1'
#
loop_
_entity.id
_entity.type
_entity.pdbx_description
1 polymer ?
#
loop_
_entity_poly.entity_id
_entity_poly.type
_entity_poly.pdbx_seq_one_letter_code
_entity_poly.pdbx_strand_id
1 'polypeptide(L)'
;MRFFGFLVIICFTATVHGQSFKGNISYGKTSFNYQIELAKIEGKTRAFFSSMAMNAFEIPCQNTTYDKDSLNFYVISDFYTYEYKFLPYNRNFKGQLKVYSNETEQLLNTFETELTPDNITESELIEKQELIFVSNNLKLHGTLWKPKNPIKKGLFYVTSSQGNDRSGTNAEAQYFADLGYTVFNYDKRGTGKSEGDWQSATIEELCTDDINALEFFSKISSLPLSDIGIKGSSQGGIKIPFILSKVPDLGFGISISCPSGTLMESDLNHWKNLNYDLFGKANIDRALNVQKAGYDYLAGNISYESLLTIKNENYKEDWFKHIWIPEKGVQKDYKLNFSGLPYFEKITQPILVIQGLSDEIIPMDSYKTIEKVISKSNSNNYKVITLKNTSHSMTSVNNEFPYFQLLTPEYLTEITNWLKAIEAR
;
A
#
# COMPACT_ATOMS: atom_id res chain seq x y z
N MET A 1 17.52 0.88 12.13
CA MET A 1 16.52 -0.06 12.66
C MET A 1 15.84 0.55 13.88
N ARG A 2 14.69 1.19 13.69
CA ARG A 2 13.75 1.44 14.80
C ARG A 2 12.79 0.25 14.78
N PHE A 3 12.73 -0.48 15.89
CA PHE A 3 11.78 -1.57 16.09
C PHE A 3 10.37 -0.98 16.02
N PHE A 4 9.63 -1.31 14.97
CA PHE A 4 8.18 -1.06 14.95
C PHE A 4 7.52 -2.08 15.86
N GLY A 5 6.84 -1.58 16.88
CA GLY A 5 6.03 -2.41 17.76
C GLY A 5 4.92 -3.07 16.94
N PHE A 6 4.81 -4.39 17.09
CA PHE A 6 3.68 -5.16 16.58
C PHE A 6 2.38 -4.62 17.18
N LEU A 7 1.58 -3.92 16.38
CA LEU A 7 0.18 -3.72 16.71
C LEU A 7 -0.56 -5.00 16.29
N VAL A 8 -0.78 -5.90 17.23
CA VAL A 8 -1.67 -7.05 17.02
C VAL A 8 -3.09 -6.49 16.91
N ILE A 9 -3.59 -6.33 15.69
CA ILE A 9 -4.98 -5.96 15.43
C ILE A 9 -5.84 -7.22 15.62
N ILE A 10 -6.44 -7.35 16.79
CA ILE A 10 -7.50 -8.34 17.02
C ILE A 10 -8.76 -7.81 16.34
N CYS A 11 -9.01 -8.25 15.10
CA CYS A 11 -10.31 -7.99 14.44
C CYS A 11 -11.39 -8.81 15.14
N PHE A 12 -12.25 -8.13 15.89
CA PHE A 12 -13.49 -8.69 16.42
C PHE A 12 -14.55 -8.69 15.31
N THR A 13 -14.98 -9.87 14.87
CA THR A 13 -16.20 -10.02 14.08
C THR A 13 -17.39 -9.98 15.01
N ALA A 14 -17.83 -8.77 15.37
CA ALA A 14 -19.15 -8.56 15.94
C ALA A 14 -19.81 -7.45 15.12
N THR A 15 -20.75 -7.83 14.25
CA THR A 15 -21.72 -6.89 13.66
C THR A 15 -22.63 -6.39 14.78
N VAL A 16 -22.12 -5.44 15.55
CA VAL A 16 -22.91 -4.61 16.44
C VAL A 16 -23.33 -3.42 15.61
N HIS A 17 -24.63 -3.13 15.52
CA HIS A 17 -25.17 -1.93 14.88
C HIS A 17 -24.38 -0.70 15.36
N GLY A 18 -23.44 -0.25 14.53
CA GLY A 18 -22.60 0.88 14.82
C GLY A 18 -23.26 2.15 14.31
N GLN A 19 -23.17 3.22 15.08
CA GLN A 19 -23.57 4.54 14.59
C GLN A 19 -22.42 5.06 13.74
N SER A 20 -22.70 5.38 12.47
CA SER A 20 -21.72 5.98 11.57
C SER A 20 -21.95 7.48 11.47
N PHE A 21 -20.85 8.23 11.31
CA PHE A 21 -20.84 9.67 11.14
C PHE A 21 -19.90 10.07 10.02
N LYS A 22 -20.28 11.08 9.25
CA LYS A 22 -19.40 11.73 8.27
C LYS A 22 -18.92 13.07 8.79
N GLY A 23 -17.64 13.36 8.54
CA GLY A 23 -17.03 14.65 8.81
C GLY A 23 -16.22 15.15 7.62
N ASN A 24 -15.84 16.43 7.67
CA ASN A 24 -15.00 17.08 6.68
C ASN A 24 -13.95 17.95 7.39
N ILE A 25 -12.72 17.92 6.88
CA ILE A 25 -11.67 18.87 7.25
C ILE A 25 -11.35 19.72 6.02
N SER A 26 -11.24 21.03 6.22
CA SER A 26 -10.85 21.99 5.19
C SER A 26 -9.65 22.83 5.68
N TYR A 27 -8.66 23.02 4.81
CA TYR A 27 -7.51 23.90 5.06
C TYR A 27 -7.00 24.47 3.73
N GLY A 28 -6.89 25.79 3.64
CA GLY A 28 -6.55 26.44 2.37
C GLY A 28 -7.58 26.10 1.29
N LYS A 29 -7.13 25.54 0.17
CA LYS A 29 -7.99 25.08 -0.94
C LYS A 29 -8.27 23.58 -0.89
N THR A 30 -7.69 22.88 0.07
CA THR A 30 -7.79 21.42 0.20
C THR A 30 -8.85 21.07 1.23
N SER A 31 -9.70 20.11 0.89
CA SER A 31 -10.63 19.50 1.84
C SER A 31 -10.70 17.99 1.63
N PHE A 32 -10.97 17.26 2.71
CA PHE A 32 -11.19 15.83 2.64
C PHE A 32 -12.28 15.38 3.61
N ASN A 33 -12.98 14.33 3.21
CA ASN A 33 -14.00 13.69 4.02
C ASN A 33 -13.41 12.53 4.81
N TYR A 34 -14.00 12.27 5.96
CA TYR A 34 -13.72 11.10 6.76
C TYR A 34 -15.01 10.58 7.38
N GLN A 35 -14.98 9.32 7.81
CA GLN A 35 -16.08 8.65 8.48
C GLN A 35 -15.60 8.11 9.82
N ILE A 36 -16.47 8.20 10.83
CA ILE A 36 -16.27 7.62 12.15
C ILE A 36 -17.38 6.60 12.40
N GLU A 37 -16.99 5.34 12.54
CA GLU A 37 -17.90 4.29 12.98
C GLU A 37 -17.73 4.04 14.47
N LEU A 38 -18.83 4.03 15.23
CA LEU A 38 -18.86 3.68 16.63
C LEU A 38 -19.44 2.29 16.83
N ALA A 39 -18.65 1.33 17.32
CA ALA A 39 -19.12 -0.02 17.64
C ALA A 39 -18.97 -0.32 19.14
N LYS A 40 -19.86 -1.15 19.71
CA LYS A 40 -19.66 -1.68 21.06
C LYS A 40 -18.88 -2.99 20.99
N ILE A 41 -17.70 -3.01 21.57
CA ILE A 41 -16.83 -4.19 21.65
C ILE A 41 -16.53 -4.43 23.13
N GLU A 42 -16.87 -5.63 23.62
CA GLU A 42 -16.70 -6.00 25.04
C GLU A 42 -17.33 -5.00 26.02
N GLY A 43 -18.50 -4.47 25.67
CA GLY A 43 -19.23 -3.49 26.48
C GLY A 43 -18.67 -2.05 26.45
N LYS A 44 -17.58 -1.80 25.72
CA LYS A 44 -16.99 -0.47 25.54
C LYS A 44 -17.25 0.06 24.13
N THR A 45 -17.56 1.34 24.01
CA THR A 45 -17.62 2.01 22.70
C THR A 45 -16.21 2.18 22.15
N ARG A 46 -16.01 1.76 20.91
CA ARG A 46 -14.78 1.92 20.12
C ARG A 46 -15.11 2.74 18.88
N ALA A 47 -14.22 3.65 18.51
CA ALA A 47 -14.31 4.41 17.27
C ALA A 47 -13.35 3.84 16.22
N PHE A 48 -13.77 3.86 14.97
CA PHE A 48 -12.97 3.48 13.81
C PHE A 48 -12.98 4.61 12.79
N PHE A 49 -11.80 4.96 12.27
CA PHE A 49 -11.62 6.05 11.32
C PHE A 49 -11.42 5.52 9.90
N SER A 50 -12.20 6.06 8.97
CA SER A 50 -12.05 5.81 7.53
C SER A 50 -11.91 7.12 6.77
N SER A 51 -11.01 7.18 5.79
CA SER A 51 -10.93 8.26 4.82
C SER A 51 -10.24 7.74 3.56
N MET A 52 -10.97 7.70 2.45
CA MET A 52 -10.39 7.34 1.15
C MET A 52 -9.26 8.30 0.76
N ALA A 53 -9.41 9.59 1.03
CA ALA A 53 -8.39 10.58 0.72
C ALA A 53 -7.07 10.30 1.47
N MET A 54 -7.14 9.79 2.70
CA MET A 54 -5.96 9.40 3.48
C MET A 54 -5.53 7.94 3.26
N ASN A 55 -6.17 7.23 2.33
CA ASN A 55 -6.00 5.78 2.15
C ASN A 55 -6.15 4.97 3.46
N ALA A 56 -7.11 5.37 4.30
CA ALA A 56 -7.38 4.78 5.60
C ALA A 56 -8.78 4.16 5.63
N PHE A 57 -8.91 2.97 6.19
CA PHE A 57 -10.20 2.29 6.31
C PHE A 57 -10.28 1.49 7.60
N GLU A 58 -11.32 1.76 8.39
CA GLU A 58 -11.59 1.13 9.69
C GLU A 58 -10.38 1.13 10.63
N ILE A 59 -9.60 2.21 10.64
CA ILE A 59 -8.44 2.36 11.53
C ILE A 59 -8.93 2.46 12.97
N PRO A 60 -8.56 1.53 13.88
CA PRO A 60 -9.01 1.58 15.25
C PRO A 60 -8.49 2.84 15.95
N CYS A 61 -9.41 3.68 16.42
CA CYS A 61 -9.03 4.89 17.15
C CYS A 61 -8.57 4.54 18.57
N GLN A 62 -7.57 5.27 19.06
CA GLN A 62 -7.06 5.13 20.42
C GLN A 62 -7.88 5.97 21.41
N ASN A 63 -7.93 5.51 22.66
CA ASN A 63 -8.58 6.20 23.79
C ASN A 63 -9.99 6.74 23.48
N THR A 64 -10.82 5.96 22.78
CA THR A 64 -12.21 6.33 22.54
C THR A 64 -12.95 6.50 23.86
N THR A 65 -13.50 7.70 24.06
CA THR A 65 -14.43 8.02 25.14
C THR A 65 -15.73 8.52 24.54
N TYR A 66 -16.84 7.94 25.01
CA TYR A 66 -18.18 8.33 24.62
C TYR A 66 -19.03 8.38 25.89
N ASP A 67 -19.13 9.56 26.51
CA ASP A 67 -19.87 9.79 27.76
C ASP A 67 -20.67 11.09 27.67
N LYS A 68 -21.94 11.03 28.12
CA LYS A 68 -22.89 12.16 28.21
C LYS A 68 -22.79 13.10 27.00
N ASP A 69 -22.81 12.48 25.83
CA ASP A 69 -22.84 13.13 24.51
C ASP A 69 -21.51 13.79 24.06
N SER A 70 -20.38 13.60 24.77
CA SER A 70 -19.06 13.94 24.24
C SER A 70 -18.39 12.74 23.57
N LEU A 71 -17.75 12.94 22.42
CA LEU A 71 -16.99 11.91 21.71
C LEU A 71 -15.54 12.38 21.57
N ASN A 72 -14.60 11.64 22.14
CA ASN A 72 -13.18 11.93 22.00
C ASN A 72 -12.41 10.68 21.61
N PHE A 73 -11.44 10.81 20.72
CA PHE A 73 -10.59 9.71 20.28
C PHE A 73 -9.36 10.25 19.58
N TYR A 74 -8.39 9.37 19.35
CA TYR A 74 -7.15 9.69 18.67
C TYR A 74 -6.98 8.80 17.44
N VAL A 75 -6.52 9.38 16.35
CA VAL A 75 -5.95 8.65 15.21
C VAL A 75 -4.44 8.89 15.24
N ILE A 76 -3.63 7.87 15.00
CA ILE A 76 -2.17 7.96 15.08
C ILE A 76 -1.59 7.51 13.75
N SER A 77 -0.76 8.34 13.14
CA SER A 77 0.10 7.97 12.01
C SER A 77 1.57 8.00 12.45
N ASP A 78 2.50 7.71 11.53
CA ASP A 78 3.93 7.68 11.86
C ASP A 78 4.44 9.03 12.39
N PHE A 79 4.02 10.13 11.78
CA PHE A 79 4.54 11.48 12.07
C PHE A 79 3.65 12.32 12.99
N TYR A 80 2.34 12.02 13.06
CA TYR A 80 1.37 12.88 13.70
C TYR A 80 0.35 12.10 14.54
N THR A 81 -0.12 12.76 15.59
CA THR A 81 -1.26 12.33 16.38
C THR A 81 -2.42 13.31 16.19
N TYR A 82 -3.58 12.78 15.83
CA TYR A 82 -4.81 13.53 15.54
C TYR A 82 -5.80 13.33 16.69
N GLU A 83 -5.91 14.32 17.58
CA GLU A 83 -6.86 14.32 18.69
C GLU A 83 -8.18 14.94 18.25
N TYR A 84 -9.24 14.14 18.26
CA TYR A 84 -10.60 14.60 17.97
C TYR A 84 -11.38 14.77 19.27
N LYS A 85 -12.04 15.93 19.42
CA LYS A 85 -12.93 16.24 20.54
C LYS A 85 -14.22 16.83 20.03
N PHE A 86 -15.32 16.15 20.31
CA PHE A 86 -16.65 16.50 19.84
C PHE A 86 -17.61 16.69 21.00
N LEU A 87 -18.44 17.72 20.88
CA LEU A 87 -19.59 17.99 21.73
C LEU A 87 -20.87 17.92 20.90
N PRO A 88 -22.02 17.66 21.53
CA PRO A 88 -23.30 17.63 20.83
C PRO A 88 -23.62 19.00 20.27
N TYR A 89 -24.17 19.01 19.07
CA TYR A 89 -24.73 20.20 18.48
C TYR A 89 -25.97 19.81 17.66
N ASN A 90 -27.14 19.99 18.25
CA ASN A 90 -28.42 19.50 17.73
C ASN A 90 -28.43 17.97 17.56
N ARG A 91 -28.59 17.48 16.32
CA ARG A 91 -28.51 16.05 15.95
C ARG A 91 -27.13 15.62 15.42
N ASN A 92 -26.18 16.56 15.44
CA ASN A 92 -24.82 16.40 14.94
C ASN A 92 -23.84 16.53 16.12
N PHE A 93 -22.56 16.39 15.84
CA PHE A 93 -21.50 16.86 16.73
C PHE A 93 -20.75 18.02 16.11
N LYS A 94 -20.28 18.93 16.95
CA LYS A 94 -19.34 19.98 16.60
C LYS A 94 -18.12 19.85 17.47
N GLY A 95 -16.94 20.01 16.90
CA GLY A 95 -15.72 19.69 17.59
C GLY A 95 -14.48 20.23 16.91
N GLN A 96 -13.35 19.81 17.48
CA GLN A 96 -12.05 20.21 17.02
C GLN A 96 -11.19 18.98 16.75
N LEU A 97 -10.38 19.10 15.71
CA LEU A 97 -9.24 18.24 15.44
C LEU A 97 -7.96 19.00 15.81
N LYS A 98 -7.20 18.48 16.76
CA LYS A 98 -5.86 18.97 17.10
C LYS A 98 -4.82 18.03 16.55
N VAL A 99 -3.78 18.58 15.94
CA VAL A 99 -2.67 17.81 15.35
C VAL A 99 -1.41 18.05 16.14
N TYR A 100 -0.78 16.98 16.61
CA TYR A 100 0.48 17.02 17.33
C TYR A 100 1.59 16.34 16.52
N SER A 101 2.81 16.86 16.63
CA SER A 101 4.01 16.16 16.14
C SER A 101 4.32 14.98 17.05
N ASN A 102 4.54 13.79 16.49
CA ASN A 102 5.02 12.65 17.27
C ASN A 102 6.49 12.79 17.67
N GLU A 103 7.27 13.63 16.98
CA GLU A 103 8.68 13.83 17.28
C GLU A 103 8.88 14.84 18.42
N THR A 104 8.15 15.94 18.40
CA THR A 104 8.34 17.05 19.34
C THR A 104 7.23 17.16 20.39
N GLU A 105 6.16 16.37 20.25
CA GLU A 105 4.95 16.42 21.08
C GLU A 105 4.22 17.78 21.04
N GLN A 106 4.63 18.69 20.16
CA GLN A 106 4.05 20.03 20.05
C GLN A 106 2.73 20.00 19.29
N LEU A 107 1.76 20.80 19.77
CA LEU A 107 0.55 21.12 19.01
C LEU A 107 0.93 21.95 17.78
N LEU A 108 0.67 21.40 16.60
CA LEU A 108 1.00 22.02 15.32
C LEU A 108 -0.15 22.85 14.76
N ASN A 109 -1.39 22.35 14.88
CA ASN A 109 -2.56 23.05 14.38
C ASN A 109 -3.87 22.58 15.04
N THR A 110 -4.93 23.37 14.90
CA THR A 110 -6.29 23.04 15.34
C THR A 110 -7.28 23.39 14.22
N PHE A 111 -8.20 22.48 13.94
CA PHE A 111 -9.23 22.61 12.91
C PHE A 111 -10.60 22.45 13.55
N GLU A 112 -11.56 23.28 13.14
CA GLU A 112 -12.97 23.05 13.42
C GLU A 112 -13.50 21.95 12.51
N THR A 113 -14.33 21.08 13.05
CA THR A 113 -14.97 20.00 12.29
C THR A 113 -16.33 19.65 12.87
N GLU A 114 -17.20 19.07 12.04
CA GLU A 114 -18.53 18.65 12.42
C GLU A 114 -18.75 17.21 11.98
N LEU A 115 -19.49 16.45 12.80
CA LEU A 115 -19.93 15.10 12.47
C LEU A 115 -21.44 15.08 12.28
N THR A 116 -21.88 14.65 11.10
CA THR A 116 -23.29 14.42 10.80
C THR A 116 -23.57 12.93 10.78
N PRO A 117 -24.71 12.46 11.33
CA PRO A 117 -25.10 11.06 11.22
C PRO A 117 -25.08 10.58 9.77
N ASP A 118 -24.45 9.43 9.54
CA ASP A 118 -24.41 8.78 8.25
C ASP A 118 -25.53 7.73 8.20
N ASN A 119 -26.65 8.10 7.56
CA ASN A 119 -27.82 7.22 7.44
C ASN A 119 -27.61 6.08 6.42
N ILE A 120 -26.47 6.04 5.73
CA ILE A 120 -26.03 4.91 4.93
C ILE A 120 -24.84 4.30 5.66
N THR A 121 -25.05 3.18 6.34
CA THR A 121 -23.92 2.36 6.76
C THR A 121 -23.35 1.70 5.50
N GLU A 122 -22.11 2.02 5.12
CA GLU A 122 -21.42 1.38 3.98
C GLU A 122 -21.44 -0.17 4.11
N SER A 123 -21.53 -0.68 5.34
CA SER A 123 -21.75 -2.10 5.65
C SER A 123 -23.08 -2.68 5.13
N GLU A 124 -24.06 -1.86 4.73
CA GLU A 124 -25.30 -2.33 4.07
C GLU A 124 -25.17 -2.47 2.54
N LEU A 125 -24.13 -1.87 1.94
CA LEU A 125 -23.89 -1.90 0.49
C LEU A 125 -22.82 -2.93 0.10
N ILE A 126 -21.88 -3.23 1.00
CA ILE A 126 -20.81 -4.19 0.76
C ILE A 126 -20.77 -5.23 1.88
N GLU A 127 -20.97 -6.48 1.50
CA GLU A 127 -20.78 -7.63 2.37
C GLU A 127 -19.29 -7.99 2.42
N LYS A 128 -18.70 -7.96 3.62
CA LYS A 128 -17.32 -8.40 3.88
C LYS A 128 -17.34 -9.82 4.43
N GLN A 129 -16.61 -10.72 3.79
CA GLN A 129 -16.45 -12.10 4.26
C GLN A 129 -14.98 -12.40 4.54
N GLU A 130 -14.70 -12.78 5.79
CA GLU A 130 -13.39 -13.27 6.22
C GLU A 130 -13.22 -14.73 5.81
N LEU A 131 -12.19 -15.02 5.03
CA LEU A 131 -11.96 -16.32 4.41
C LEU A 131 -10.56 -16.84 4.72
N ILE A 132 -10.44 -18.17 4.69
CA ILE A 132 -9.17 -18.88 4.84
C ILE A 132 -9.00 -19.77 3.61
N PHE A 133 -7.82 -19.73 3.01
CA PHE A 133 -7.43 -20.65 1.94
C PHE A 133 -6.05 -21.24 2.25
N VAL A 134 -5.72 -22.33 1.55
CA VAL A 134 -4.43 -23.01 1.72
C VAL A 134 -3.55 -22.73 0.52
N SER A 135 -2.32 -22.30 0.76
CA SER A 135 -1.26 -22.19 -0.25
C SER A 135 0.02 -22.80 0.30
N ASN A 136 0.63 -23.74 -0.42
CA ASN A 136 1.87 -24.40 0.01
C ASN A 136 1.81 -24.95 1.45
N ASN A 137 0.68 -25.57 1.82
CA ASN A 137 0.37 -26.07 3.18
C ASN A 137 0.28 -25.01 4.28
N LEU A 138 0.28 -23.72 3.95
CA LEU A 138 0.04 -22.62 4.88
C LEU A 138 -1.42 -22.17 4.80
N LYS A 139 -2.02 -21.90 5.95
CA LYS A 139 -3.32 -21.23 6.04
C LYS A 139 -3.12 -19.73 5.90
N LEU A 140 -3.70 -19.17 4.85
CA LEU A 140 -3.64 -17.74 4.56
C LEU A 140 -5.04 -17.14 4.70
N HIS A 141 -5.10 -15.94 5.28
CA HIS A 141 -6.33 -15.24 5.60
C HIS A 141 -6.59 -14.11 4.60
N GLY A 142 -7.84 -13.93 4.17
CA GLY A 142 -8.21 -12.82 3.30
C GLY A 142 -9.65 -12.34 3.49
N THR A 143 -9.98 -11.24 2.83
CA THR A 143 -11.31 -10.63 2.88
C THR A 143 -11.87 -10.56 1.46
N LEU A 144 -13.07 -11.13 1.28
CA LEU A 144 -13.90 -10.90 0.10
C LEU A 144 -14.81 -9.71 0.35
N TRP A 145 -14.74 -8.71 -0.52
CA TRP A 145 -15.61 -7.54 -0.52
C TRP A 145 -16.61 -7.72 -1.65
N LYS A 146 -17.86 -7.99 -1.28
CA LYS A 146 -18.92 -8.29 -2.22
C LYS A 146 -19.93 -7.15 -2.24
N PRO A 147 -19.99 -6.36 -3.32
CA PRO A 147 -21.01 -5.34 -3.43
C PRO A 147 -22.39 -5.95 -3.61
N LYS A 148 -23.41 -5.27 -3.09
CA LYS A 148 -24.82 -5.66 -3.21
C LYS A 148 -25.29 -5.73 -4.66
N ASN A 149 -24.75 -4.85 -5.51
CA ASN A 149 -25.05 -4.78 -6.95
C ASN A 149 -23.75 -5.00 -7.77
N PRO A 150 -23.28 -6.24 -7.93
CA PRO A 150 -22.00 -6.51 -8.60
C PRO A 150 -22.11 -6.34 -10.12
N ILE A 151 -21.07 -5.77 -10.74
CA ILE A 151 -20.95 -5.64 -12.21
C ILE A 151 -20.39 -6.91 -12.89
N LYS A 152 -20.28 -8.01 -12.14
CA LYS A 152 -19.66 -9.28 -12.56
C LYS A 152 -18.20 -9.14 -13.02
N LYS A 153 -17.45 -8.23 -12.39
CA LYS A 153 -16.01 -8.09 -12.54
C LYS A 153 -15.32 -8.21 -11.19
N GLY A 154 -14.12 -8.77 -11.20
CA GLY A 154 -13.32 -9.01 -10.01
C GLY A 154 -12.04 -8.17 -10.02
N LEU A 155 -11.60 -7.76 -8.83
CA LEU A 155 -10.29 -7.15 -8.65
C LEU A 155 -9.54 -7.84 -7.50
N PHE A 156 -8.35 -8.35 -7.78
CA PHE A 156 -7.48 -8.99 -6.80
C PHE A 156 -6.27 -8.11 -6.48
N TYR A 157 -5.99 -7.90 -5.20
CA TYR A 157 -4.80 -7.17 -4.75
C TYR A 157 -3.62 -8.11 -4.55
N VAL A 158 -2.59 -7.92 -5.38
CA VAL A 158 -1.32 -8.61 -5.29
C VAL A 158 -0.53 -8.04 -4.11
N THR A 159 -0.02 -8.93 -3.26
CA THR A 159 0.71 -8.53 -2.05
C THR A 159 1.97 -7.72 -2.38
N SER A 160 2.41 -6.83 -1.50
CA SER A 160 3.61 -6.01 -1.72
C SER A 160 4.74 -6.33 -0.73
N SER A 161 5.76 -5.49 -0.70
CA SER A 161 6.94 -5.61 0.18
C SER A 161 6.59 -5.42 1.67
N GLN A 162 7.58 -5.67 2.53
CA GLN A 162 7.51 -5.45 3.98
C GLN A 162 6.46 -6.31 4.72
N GLY A 163 6.31 -6.12 6.03
CA GLY A 163 5.46 -6.93 6.90
C GLY A 163 3.99 -6.49 6.95
N ASN A 164 3.52 -5.69 5.99
CA ASN A 164 2.15 -5.19 5.98
C ASN A 164 1.18 -6.31 5.61
N ASP A 165 0.08 -6.38 6.35
CA ASP A 165 -1.07 -7.23 6.03
C ASP A 165 -2.00 -6.54 5.02
N ARG A 166 -3.18 -7.12 4.76
CA ARG A 166 -4.10 -6.59 3.74
C ARG A 166 -4.71 -5.23 4.08
N SER A 167 -4.65 -4.79 5.34
CA SER A 167 -5.29 -3.55 5.80
C SER A 167 -4.85 -2.32 5.00
N GLY A 168 -3.60 -2.29 4.54
CA GLY A 168 -3.06 -1.22 3.69
C GLY A 168 -3.73 -1.06 2.32
N THR A 169 -4.62 -1.98 1.94
CA THR A 169 -5.39 -1.93 0.67
C THR A 169 -6.90 -1.83 0.90
N ASN A 170 -7.37 -1.81 2.15
CA ASN A 170 -8.82 -1.86 2.44
C ASN A 170 -9.57 -0.62 1.95
N ALA A 171 -8.97 0.58 2.02
CA ALA A 171 -9.61 1.79 1.50
C ALA A 171 -9.84 1.70 -0.01
N GLU A 172 -8.84 1.22 -0.76
CA GLU A 172 -9.01 0.99 -2.19
C GLU A 172 -9.96 -0.19 -2.48
N ALA A 173 -9.95 -1.25 -1.67
CA ALA A 173 -10.90 -2.36 -1.81
C ALA A 173 -12.36 -1.89 -1.65
N GLN A 174 -12.61 -1.06 -0.64
CA GLN A 174 -13.89 -0.38 -0.44
C GLN A 174 -14.26 0.46 -1.67
N TYR A 175 -13.35 1.30 -2.17
CA TYR A 175 -13.60 2.15 -3.33
C TYR A 175 -14.03 1.36 -4.58
N PHE A 176 -13.31 0.28 -4.92
CA PHE A 176 -13.69 -0.53 -6.08
C PHE A 176 -14.94 -1.38 -5.84
N ALA A 177 -15.18 -1.81 -4.59
CA ALA A 177 -16.43 -2.46 -4.23
C ALA A 177 -17.63 -1.50 -4.39
N ASP A 178 -17.51 -0.22 -4.02
CA ASP A 178 -18.54 0.80 -4.24
C ASP A 178 -18.82 1.04 -5.74
N LEU A 179 -17.83 0.79 -6.60
CA LEU A 179 -17.98 0.79 -8.06
C LEU A 179 -18.58 -0.51 -8.62
N GLY A 180 -18.86 -1.50 -7.76
CA GLY A 180 -19.51 -2.77 -8.11
C GLY A 180 -18.56 -3.92 -8.42
N TYR A 181 -17.24 -3.77 -8.26
CA TYR A 181 -16.30 -4.89 -8.38
C TYR A 181 -16.40 -5.80 -7.16
N THR A 182 -16.38 -7.11 -7.37
CA THR A 182 -16.06 -8.02 -6.28
C THR A 182 -14.56 -7.94 -6.03
N VAL A 183 -14.12 -7.66 -4.80
CA VAL A 183 -12.69 -7.46 -4.50
C VAL A 183 -12.18 -8.55 -3.56
N PHE A 184 -10.97 -9.04 -3.79
CA PHE A 184 -10.28 -9.91 -2.83
C PHE A 184 -8.87 -9.40 -2.53
N ASN A 185 -8.56 -9.27 -1.25
CA ASN A 185 -7.23 -8.99 -0.73
C ASN A 185 -6.93 -9.94 0.44
N TYR A 186 -5.65 -10.26 0.65
CA TYR A 186 -5.27 -11.27 1.63
C TYR A 186 -3.97 -10.91 2.36
N ASP A 187 -3.82 -11.44 3.57
CA ASP A 187 -2.61 -11.32 4.36
C ASP A 187 -1.53 -12.18 3.73
N LYS A 188 -0.45 -11.54 3.27
CA LYS A 188 0.75 -12.25 2.80
C LYS A 188 1.23 -13.24 3.88
N ARG A 189 1.83 -14.36 3.48
CA ARG A 189 2.42 -15.33 4.43
C ARG A 189 3.24 -14.62 5.53
N GLY A 190 3.04 -15.00 6.79
CA GLY A 190 3.71 -14.39 7.94
C GLY A 190 3.31 -12.95 8.27
N THR A 191 2.19 -12.45 7.75
CA THR A 191 1.61 -11.14 8.11
C THR A 191 0.17 -11.32 8.58
N GLY A 192 -0.36 -10.36 9.36
CA GLY A 192 -1.73 -10.41 9.86
C GLY A 192 -2.04 -11.73 10.56
N LYS A 193 -3.04 -12.46 10.07
CA LYS A 193 -3.43 -13.78 10.58
C LYS A 193 -2.84 -14.96 9.79
N SER A 194 -2.13 -14.69 8.70
CA SER A 194 -1.57 -15.73 7.82
C SER A 194 -0.34 -16.41 8.40
N GLU A 195 -0.27 -17.72 8.23
CA GLU A 195 0.89 -18.55 8.60
C GLU A 195 2.11 -18.29 7.69
N GLY A 196 3.29 -18.80 8.10
CA GLY A 196 4.51 -18.80 7.31
C GLY A 196 5.44 -17.62 7.57
N ASP A 197 6.40 -17.42 6.67
CA ASP A 197 7.40 -16.36 6.73
C ASP A 197 7.67 -15.80 5.33
N TRP A 198 7.41 -14.52 5.13
CA TRP A 198 7.69 -13.84 3.86
C TRP A 198 9.15 -13.41 3.72
N GLN A 199 9.91 -13.31 4.81
CA GLN A 199 11.30 -12.85 4.78
C GLN A 199 12.20 -13.89 4.13
N SER A 200 11.99 -15.17 4.45
CA SER A 200 12.70 -16.30 3.83
C SER A 200 12.18 -16.69 2.44
N ALA A 201 10.98 -16.27 2.04
CA ALA A 201 10.40 -16.59 0.74
C ALA A 201 11.07 -15.83 -0.42
N THR A 202 11.10 -16.47 -1.59
CA THR A 202 11.42 -15.88 -2.89
C THR A 202 10.23 -15.10 -3.47
N ILE A 203 10.46 -14.25 -4.47
CA ILE A 203 9.35 -13.56 -5.15
C ILE A 203 8.45 -14.55 -5.87
N GLU A 204 9.02 -15.61 -6.44
CA GLU A 204 8.29 -16.67 -7.13
C GLU A 204 7.36 -17.44 -6.18
N GLU A 205 7.80 -17.73 -4.96
CA GLU A 205 6.94 -18.34 -3.93
C GLU A 205 5.82 -17.41 -3.50
N LEU A 206 6.09 -16.10 -3.35
CA LEU A 206 5.06 -15.11 -3.07
C LEU A 206 4.06 -14.98 -4.23
N CYS A 207 4.53 -14.98 -5.47
CA CYS A 207 3.66 -15.03 -6.66
C CYS A 207 2.82 -16.32 -6.70
N THR A 208 3.36 -17.45 -6.23
CA THR A 208 2.62 -18.70 -6.15
C THR A 208 1.47 -18.60 -5.14
N ASP A 209 1.67 -17.91 -4.01
CA ASP A 209 0.55 -17.59 -3.11
C ASP A 209 -0.47 -16.66 -3.74
N ASP A 210 -0.02 -15.61 -4.45
CA ASP A 210 -0.91 -14.68 -5.13
C ASP A 210 -1.76 -15.43 -6.20
N ILE A 211 -1.17 -16.38 -6.93
CA ILE A 211 -1.87 -17.21 -7.92
C ILE A 211 -2.88 -18.17 -7.25
N ASN A 212 -2.48 -18.83 -6.16
CA ASN A 212 -3.40 -19.71 -5.41
C ASN A 212 -4.57 -18.92 -4.80
N ALA A 213 -4.30 -17.71 -4.31
CA ALA A 213 -5.31 -16.79 -3.80
C ALA A 213 -6.27 -16.33 -4.91
N LEU A 214 -5.74 -16.06 -6.11
CA LEU A 214 -6.53 -15.71 -7.29
C LEU A 214 -7.44 -16.86 -7.75
N GLU A 215 -6.93 -18.10 -7.79
CA GLU A 215 -7.75 -19.28 -8.11
C GLU A 215 -8.84 -19.52 -7.07
N PHE A 216 -8.52 -19.34 -5.79
CA PHE A 216 -9.49 -19.40 -4.70
C PHE A 216 -10.56 -18.31 -4.88
N PHE A 217 -10.14 -17.08 -5.17
CA PHE A 217 -11.02 -15.94 -5.41
C PHE A 217 -11.97 -16.18 -6.59
N SER A 218 -11.48 -16.69 -7.72
CA SER A 218 -12.30 -17.06 -8.87
C SER A 218 -13.41 -18.05 -8.49
N LYS A 219 -13.07 -19.09 -7.71
CA LYS A 219 -14.03 -20.11 -7.26
C LYS A 219 -15.10 -19.53 -6.33
N ILE A 220 -14.70 -18.81 -5.28
CA ILE A 220 -15.63 -18.31 -4.26
C ILE A 220 -16.49 -17.13 -4.74
N SER A 221 -16.01 -16.35 -5.71
CA SER A 221 -16.79 -15.29 -6.35
C SER A 221 -17.67 -15.78 -7.51
N SER A 222 -17.47 -17.02 -7.97
CA SER A 222 -18.06 -17.54 -9.22
C SER A 222 -17.73 -16.68 -10.45
N LEU A 223 -16.59 -15.98 -10.46
CA LEU A 223 -16.12 -15.20 -11.59
C LEU A 223 -15.04 -15.98 -12.35
N PRO A 224 -15.13 -16.14 -13.68
CA PRO A 224 -14.03 -16.70 -14.46
C PRO A 224 -12.82 -15.76 -14.39
N LEU A 225 -11.60 -16.31 -14.54
CA LEU A 225 -10.36 -15.52 -14.51
C LEU A 225 -10.36 -14.37 -15.54
N SER A 226 -11.04 -14.54 -16.67
CA SER A 226 -11.20 -13.52 -17.72
C SER A 226 -11.98 -12.28 -17.28
N ASP A 227 -12.76 -12.39 -16.20
CA ASP A 227 -13.49 -11.28 -15.59
C ASP A 227 -12.77 -10.70 -14.36
N ILE A 228 -11.59 -11.23 -14.01
CA ILE A 228 -10.80 -10.79 -12.87
C ILE A 228 -9.55 -10.06 -13.36
N GLY A 229 -9.30 -8.87 -12.82
CA GLY A 229 -8.03 -8.19 -12.94
C GLY A 229 -7.20 -8.25 -11.67
N ILE A 230 -5.90 -7.95 -11.81
CA ILE A 230 -4.97 -7.88 -10.68
C ILE A 230 -4.40 -6.47 -10.52
N LYS A 231 -4.25 -6.00 -9.28
CA LYS A 231 -3.63 -4.70 -8.96
C LYS A 231 -2.51 -4.88 -7.93
N GLY A 232 -1.37 -4.23 -8.18
CA GLY A 232 -0.21 -4.30 -7.28
C GLY A 232 0.61 -3.02 -7.31
N SER A 233 1.22 -2.68 -6.18
CA SER A 233 2.07 -1.49 -6.03
C SER A 233 3.49 -1.86 -5.62
N SER A 234 4.49 -1.10 -6.09
CA SER A 234 5.91 -1.30 -5.74
C SER A 234 6.40 -2.72 -6.06
N GLN A 235 6.86 -3.50 -5.08
CA GLN A 235 7.16 -4.93 -5.25
C GLN A 235 5.97 -5.72 -5.81
N GLY A 236 4.74 -5.39 -5.39
CA GLY A 236 3.52 -5.95 -5.98
C GLY A 236 3.34 -5.57 -7.46
N GLY A 237 3.76 -4.37 -7.84
CA GLY A 237 3.74 -3.88 -9.23
C GLY A 237 4.65 -4.68 -10.15
N ILE A 238 5.84 -5.06 -9.66
CA ILE A 238 6.80 -5.96 -10.34
C ILE A 238 6.23 -7.37 -10.54
N LYS A 239 5.37 -7.84 -9.62
CA LYS A 239 4.75 -9.17 -9.71
C LYS A 239 3.62 -9.23 -10.74
N ILE A 240 2.98 -8.11 -11.08
CA ILE A 240 1.88 -8.05 -12.08
C ILE A 240 2.25 -8.72 -13.41
N PRO A 241 3.29 -8.29 -14.15
CA PRO A 241 3.62 -8.91 -15.43
C PRO A 241 4.03 -10.38 -15.28
N PHE A 242 4.67 -10.75 -14.17
CA PHE A 242 4.99 -12.14 -13.88
C PHE A 242 3.73 -12.99 -13.77
N ILE A 243 2.76 -12.58 -12.94
CA ILE A 243 1.50 -13.31 -12.73
C ILE A 243 0.70 -13.39 -14.04
N LEU A 244 0.57 -12.27 -14.78
CA LEU A 244 -0.12 -12.26 -16.09
C LEU A 244 0.51 -13.24 -17.10
N SER A 245 1.84 -13.38 -17.09
CA SER A 245 2.54 -14.34 -17.97
C SER A 245 2.32 -15.80 -17.57
N LYS A 246 1.91 -16.06 -16.33
CA LYS A 246 1.64 -17.40 -15.78
C LYS A 246 0.15 -17.77 -15.83
N VAL A 247 -0.72 -16.76 -15.81
CA VAL A 247 -2.18 -16.92 -15.82
C VAL A 247 -2.75 -16.18 -17.03
N PRO A 248 -2.62 -16.76 -18.25
CA PRO A 248 -2.99 -16.09 -19.50
C PRO A 248 -4.49 -15.70 -19.57
N ASP A 249 -5.34 -16.40 -18.82
CA ASP A 249 -6.79 -16.17 -18.79
C ASP A 249 -7.21 -14.96 -17.95
N LEU A 250 -6.30 -14.29 -17.22
CA LEU A 250 -6.63 -13.08 -16.46
C LEU A 250 -7.17 -11.97 -17.37
N GLY A 251 -8.11 -11.18 -16.86
CA GLY A 251 -8.74 -10.10 -17.62
C GLY A 251 -7.81 -8.91 -17.88
N PHE A 252 -7.06 -8.46 -16.88
CA PHE A 252 -6.18 -7.27 -16.99
C PHE A 252 -5.22 -7.14 -15.80
N GLY A 253 -4.22 -6.25 -15.92
CA GLY A 253 -3.32 -5.87 -14.83
C GLY A 253 -3.24 -4.36 -14.58
N ILE A 254 -3.03 -3.97 -13.32
CA ILE A 254 -2.77 -2.58 -12.90
C ILE A 254 -1.48 -2.58 -12.07
N SER A 255 -0.43 -1.96 -12.59
CA SER A 255 0.89 -1.88 -11.97
C SER A 255 1.20 -0.45 -11.55
N ILE A 256 1.31 -0.24 -10.24
CA ILE A 256 1.50 1.08 -9.62
C ILE A 256 2.92 1.19 -9.07
N SER A 257 3.62 2.30 -9.34
CA SER A 257 4.98 2.56 -8.83
C SER A 257 5.94 1.38 -9.07
N CYS A 258 5.86 0.78 -10.26
CA CYS A 258 6.65 -0.38 -10.62
C CYS A 258 8.07 0.02 -11.00
N PRO A 259 9.10 -0.50 -10.33
CA PRO A 259 10.45 -0.34 -10.82
C PRO A 259 10.65 -1.03 -12.16
N SER A 260 11.43 -0.41 -13.05
CA SER A 260 11.90 -1.09 -14.27
C SER A 260 13.13 -1.98 -14.02
N GLY A 261 13.80 -1.81 -12.88
CA GLY A 261 15.01 -2.53 -12.51
C GLY A 261 14.75 -3.77 -11.66
N THR A 262 15.76 -4.18 -10.91
CA THR A 262 15.63 -5.11 -9.79
C THR A 262 15.11 -4.41 -8.53
N LEU A 263 14.66 -5.18 -7.55
CA LEU A 263 14.34 -4.63 -6.23
C LEU A 263 15.55 -3.94 -5.59
N MET A 264 16.76 -4.51 -5.74
CA MET A 264 18.00 -3.88 -5.29
C MET A 264 18.25 -2.51 -5.92
N GLU A 265 18.03 -2.37 -7.24
CA GLU A 265 18.24 -1.09 -7.93
C GLU A 265 17.29 -0.01 -7.41
N SER A 266 16.08 -0.39 -6.99
CA SER A 266 15.12 0.51 -6.36
C SER A 266 15.56 0.94 -4.97
N ASP A 267 15.99 -0.01 -4.13
CA ASP A 267 16.50 0.29 -2.79
C ASP A 267 17.75 1.18 -2.84
N LEU A 268 18.65 0.93 -3.80
CA LEU A 268 19.84 1.75 -4.01
C LEU A 268 19.51 3.14 -4.54
N ASN A 269 18.50 3.27 -5.41
CA ASN A 269 18.01 4.57 -5.86
C ASN A 269 17.42 5.37 -4.70
N HIS A 270 16.59 4.73 -3.87
CA HIS A 270 16.05 5.36 -2.66
C HIS A 270 17.15 5.83 -1.71
N TRP A 271 18.09 4.94 -1.42
CA TRP A 271 19.23 5.24 -0.56
C TRP A 271 20.07 6.39 -1.12
N LYS A 272 20.30 6.41 -2.44
CA LYS A 272 21.02 7.50 -3.12
C LYS A 272 20.33 8.84 -2.90
N ASN A 273 19.00 8.88 -3.10
CA ASN A 273 18.22 10.12 -2.98
C ASN A 273 18.24 10.66 -1.55
N LEU A 274 18.03 9.80 -0.54
CA LEU A 274 18.06 10.19 0.87
C LEU A 274 19.41 10.74 1.34
N ASN A 275 20.51 10.32 0.72
CA ASN A 275 21.86 10.68 1.17
C ASN A 275 22.56 11.67 0.23
N TYR A 276 21.91 12.12 -0.84
CA TYR A 276 22.54 13.00 -1.83
C TYR A 276 23.04 14.30 -1.21
N ASP A 277 22.20 14.98 -0.41
CA ASP A 277 22.55 16.25 0.22
C ASP A 277 23.65 16.09 1.27
N LEU A 278 23.68 14.94 1.95
CA LEU A 278 24.68 14.64 2.98
C LEU A 278 26.07 14.38 2.38
N PHE A 279 26.16 13.61 1.29
CA PHE A 279 27.45 13.23 0.71
C PHE A 279 27.93 14.18 -0.38
N GLY A 280 26.99 14.84 -1.05
CA GLY A 280 27.23 15.68 -2.21
C GLY A 280 27.66 14.89 -3.46
N LYS A 281 27.61 15.59 -4.60
CA LYS A 281 27.91 15.03 -5.92
C LYS A 281 29.28 14.33 -6.03
N ALA A 282 30.29 14.82 -5.32
CA ALA A 282 31.64 14.27 -5.38
C ALA A 282 31.78 12.88 -4.74
N ASN A 283 30.90 12.54 -3.79
CA ASN A 283 31.03 11.32 -2.99
C ASN A 283 29.89 10.33 -3.19
N ILE A 284 28.70 10.79 -3.58
CA ILE A 284 27.49 9.96 -3.60
C ILE A 284 27.66 8.66 -4.41
N ASP A 285 28.33 8.71 -5.57
CA ASP A 285 28.50 7.50 -6.39
C ASP A 285 29.53 6.54 -5.79
N ARG A 286 30.57 7.05 -5.10
CA ARG A 286 31.53 6.21 -4.35
C ARG A 286 30.84 5.54 -3.16
N ALA A 287 30.05 6.30 -2.42
CA ALA A 287 29.25 5.84 -1.30
C ALA A 287 28.23 4.77 -1.72
N LEU A 288 27.54 5.01 -2.84
CA LEU A 288 26.59 4.08 -3.44
C LEU A 288 27.24 2.75 -3.84
N ASN A 289 28.46 2.78 -4.38
CA ASN A 289 29.18 1.55 -4.74
C ASN A 289 29.46 0.66 -3.52
N VAL A 290 29.80 1.24 -2.37
CA VAL A 290 30.00 0.49 -1.12
C VAL A 290 28.67 -0.01 -0.58
N GLN A 291 27.62 0.81 -0.59
CA GLN A 291 26.27 0.38 -0.20
C GLN A 291 25.80 -0.79 -1.07
N LYS A 292 26.00 -0.70 -2.39
CA LYS A 292 25.71 -1.77 -3.35
C LYS A 292 26.45 -3.06 -3.02
N ALA A 293 27.73 -2.99 -2.62
CA ALA A 293 28.46 -4.20 -2.22
C ALA A 293 27.80 -4.91 -1.02
N GLY A 294 27.28 -4.15 -0.05
CA GLY A 294 26.49 -4.72 1.05
C GLY A 294 25.23 -5.45 0.55
N TYR A 295 24.49 -4.83 -0.37
CA TYR A 295 23.31 -5.42 -0.99
C TYR A 295 23.65 -6.62 -1.87
N ASP A 296 24.73 -6.58 -2.65
CA ASP A 296 25.20 -7.70 -3.46
C ASP A 296 25.56 -8.89 -2.56
N TYR A 297 26.18 -8.67 -1.40
CA TYR A 297 26.41 -9.74 -0.45
C TYR A 297 25.08 -10.29 0.08
N LEU A 298 24.14 -9.41 0.46
CA LEU A 298 22.82 -9.82 0.95
C LEU A 298 22.04 -10.62 -0.10
N ALA A 299 22.14 -10.23 -1.37
CA ALA A 299 21.53 -10.88 -2.52
C ALA A 299 22.26 -12.16 -2.97
N GLY A 300 23.41 -12.49 -2.36
CA GLY A 300 24.21 -13.67 -2.69
C GLY A 300 25.08 -13.53 -3.95
N ASN A 301 25.24 -12.31 -4.49
CA ASN A 301 25.99 -12.03 -5.69
C ASN A 301 27.51 -12.01 -5.46
N ILE A 302 27.96 -11.68 -4.24
CA ILE A 302 29.39 -11.66 -3.87
C ILE A 302 29.66 -12.41 -2.56
N SER A 303 30.91 -12.83 -2.38
CA SER A 303 31.38 -13.43 -1.12
C SER A 303 31.54 -12.38 -0.01
N TYR A 304 31.59 -12.82 1.24
CA TYR A 304 31.88 -11.92 2.37
C TYR A 304 33.28 -11.29 2.26
N GLU A 305 34.27 -12.04 1.76
CA GLU A 305 35.64 -11.52 1.58
C GLU A 305 35.72 -10.44 0.50
N SER A 306 34.91 -10.56 -0.56
CA SER A 306 34.77 -9.52 -1.58
C SER A 306 34.17 -8.24 -0.99
N LEU A 307 33.14 -8.36 -0.13
CA LEU A 307 32.58 -7.22 0.60
C LEU A 307 33.63 -6.58 1.54
N LEU A 308 34.41 -7.38 2.26
CA LEU A 308 35.46 -6.87 3.15
C LEU A 308 36.55 -6.13 2.39
N THR A 309 36.90 -6.58 1.19
CA THR A 309 37.88 -5.88 0.33
C THR A 309 37.38 -4.47 -0.01
N ILE A 310 36.15 -4.36 -0.51
CA ILE A 310 35.52 -3.06 -0.84
C ILE A 310 35.40 -2.17 0.40
N LYS A 311 35.01 -2.74 1.54
CA LYS A 311 34.98 -2.04 2.84
C LYS A 311 36.36 -1.48 3.20
N ASN A 312 37.42 -2.28 3.13
CA ASN A 312 38.76 -1.91 3.57
C ASN A 312 39.42 -0.86 2.68
N GLU A 313 38.99 -0.74 1.42
CA GLU A 313 39.43 0.34 0.53
C GLU A 313 38.79 1.70 0.89
N ASN A 314 37.63 1.69 1.55
CA ASN A 314 36.79 2.89 1.74
C ASN A 314 36.58 3.29 3.21
N TYR A 315 37.01 2.51 4.21
CA TYR A 315 36.68 2.73 5.63
C TYR A 315 37.16 4.08 6.22
N LYS A 316 38.13 4.74 5.56
CA LYS A 316 38.66 6.04 5.99
C LYS A 316 37.87 7.24 5.48
N GLU A 317 36.93 7.03 4.56
CA GLU A 317 36.13 8.09 3.98
C GLU A 317 35.09 8.60 4.99
N ASP A 318 34.88 9.92 5.06
CA ASP A 318 33.98 10.53 6.05
C ASP A 318 32.52 10.06 5.93
N TRP A 319 32.08 9.76 4.71
CA TRP A 319 30.74 9.24 4.42
C TRP A 319 30.57 7.76 4.80
N PHE A 320 31.66 7.02 5.04
CA PHE A 320 31.62 5.58 5.29
C PHE A 320 30.79 5.22 6.55
N LYS A 321 30.80 6.10 7.57
CA LYS A 321 30.02 5.93 8.82
C LYS A 321 28.49 5.86 8.62
N HIS A 322 28.00 6.26 7.45
CA HIS A 322 26.60 6.23 7.07
C HIS A 322 26.23 5.03 6.19
N ILE A 323 27.22 4.20 5.82
CA ILE A 323 27.01 3.00 5.01
C ILE A 323 26.69 1.82 5.94
N TRP A 324 25.66 1.06 5.58
CA TRP A 324 25.39 -0.19 6.27
C TRP A 324 26.22 -1.33 5.67
N ILE A 325 27.00 -2.01 6.50
CA ILE A 325 27.75 -3.20 6.11
C ILE A 325 27.15 -4.42 6.83
N PRO A 326 26.60 -5.40 6.09
CA PRO A 326 26.06 -6.61 6.70
C PRO A 326 27.14 -7.48 7.37
N GLU A 327 26.77 -8.13 8.46
CA GLU A 327 27.63 -9.07 9.18
C GLU A 327 27.77 -10.42 8.43
N LYS A 328 28.83 -11.16 8.75
CA LYS A 328 29.03 -12.50 8.21
C LYS A 328 27.91 -13.43 8.67
N GLY A 329 27.26 -14.10 7.72
CA GLY A 329 26.20 -15.06 8.02
C GLY A 329 24.81 -14.43 8.18
N VAL A 330 24.66 -13.13 7.87
CA VAL A 330 23.33 -12.51 7.74
C VAL A 330 22.45 -13.36 6.81
N GLN A 331 21.16 -13.49 7.15
CA GLN A 331 20.18 -14.13 6.29
C GLN A 331 20.18 -13.45 4.92
N LYS A 332 20.30 -14.25 3.86
CA LYS A 332 20.31 -13.76 2.49
C LYS A 332 18.91 -13.33 2.07
N ASP A 333 18.85 -12.29 1.24
CA ASP A 333 17.63 -11.87 0.58
C ASP A 333 17.81 -11.90 -0.95
N TYR A 334 17.58 -13.08 -1.52
CA TYR A 334 17.68 -13.27 -2.98
C TYR A 334 16.61 -12.51 -3.76
N LYS A 335 15.54 -12.02 -3.11
CA LYS A 335 14.49 -11.22 -3.77
C LYS A 335 15.06 -9.95 -4.38
N LEU A 336 16.14 -9.41 -3.81
CA LEU A 336 16.86 -8.24 -4.31
C LEU A 336 17.24 -8.34 -5.79
N ASN A 337 17.48 -9.56 -6.30
CA ASN A 337 17.83 -9.80 -7.70
C ASN A 337 16.62 -9.87 -8.65
N PHE A 338 15.40 -9.96 -8.13
CA PHE A 338 14.22 -10.15 -8.95
C PHE A 338 13.87 -8.87 -9.73
N SER A 339 13.54 -9.03 -11.01
CA SER A 339 13.00 -7.97 -11.87
C SER A 339 11.76 -8.45 -12.61
N GLY A 340 10.71 -7.62 -12.59
CA GLY A 340 9.49 -7.86 -13.36
C GLY A 340 9.61 -7.49 -14.83
N LEU A 341 10.65 -6.71 -15.21
CA LEU A 341 10.78 -6.13 -16.54
C LEU A 341 10.70 -7.17 -17.67
N PRO A 342 11.40 -8.32 -17.62
CA PRO A 342 11.37 -9.30 -18.71
C PRO A 342 10.00 -9.96 -18.95
N TYR A 343 9.07 -9.83 -18.00
CA TYR A 343 7.74 -10.44 -18.11
C TYR A 343 6.74 -9.54 -18.82
N PHE A 344 6.96 -8.23 -18.86
CA PHE A 344 6.09 -7.31 -19.61
C PHE A 344 6.06 -7.62 -21.11
N GLU A 345 7.16 -8.11 -21.69
CA GLU A 345 7.20 -8.56 -23.10
C GLU A 345 6.34 -9.81 -23.35
N LYS A 346 5.94 -10.55 -22.31
CA LYS A 346 5.28 -11.87 -22.42
C LYS A 346 3.76 -11.82 -22.25
N ILE A 347 3.20 -10.67 -21.88
CA ILE A 347 1.76 -10.56 -21.59
C ILE A 347 0.93 -10.39 -22.88
N THR A 348 -0.34 -10.75 -22.79
CA THR A 348 -1.36 -10.55 -23.84
C THR A 348 -2.54 -9.71 -23.34
N GLN A 349 -2.72 -9.66 -22.03
CA GLN A 349 -3.80 -8.95 -21.34
C GLN A 349 -3.60 -7.44 -21.42
N PRO A 350 -4.70 -6.65 -21.34
CA PRO A 350 -4.62 -5.23 -21.08
C PRO A 350 -3.85 -4.91 -19.80
N ILE A 351 -3.04 -3.84 -19.84
CA ILE A 351 -2.29 -3.39 -18.66
C ILE A 351 -2.24 -1.87 -18.50
N LEU A 352 -2.43 -1.42 -17.27
CA LEU A 352 -2.23 -0.04 -16.86
C LEU A 352 -0.97 0.07 -16.01
N VAL A 353 -0.09 1.01 -16.36
CA VAL A 353 1.07 1.38 -15.54
C VAL A 353 0.90 2.82 -15.08
N ILE A 354 1.00 3.07 -13.77
CA ILE A 354 0.96 4.43 -13.22
C ILE A 354 2.24 4.69 -12.41
N GLN A 355 2.89 5.82 -12.66
CA GLN A 355 4.04 6.28 -11.89
C GLN A 355 3.86 7.72 -11.41
N GLY A 356 4.19 7.97 -10.13
CA GLY A 356 4.33 9.31 -9.59
C GLY A 356 5.66 9.95 -10.00
N LEU A 357 5.64 11.22 -10.41
CA LEU A 357 6.84 11.95 -10.85
C LEU A 357 7.64 12.56 -9.69
N SER A 358 7.17 12.42 -8.45
CA SER A 358 7.88 12.75 -7.21
C SER A 358 8.22 11.49 -6.40
N ASP A 359 8.26 10.33 -7.07
CA ASP A 359 8.70 9.07 -6.48
C ASP A 359 10.22 9.08 -6.28
N GLU A 360 10.64 9.05 -5.02
CA GLU A 360 12.06 9.02 -4.63
C GLU A 360 12.58 7.60 -4.39
N ILE A 361 11.74 6.58 -4.53
CA ILE A 361 12.11 5.18 -4.29
C ILE A 361 12.54 4.53 -5.59
N ILE A 362 11.73 4.59 -6.64
CA ILE A 362 12.08 3.97 -7.93
C ILE A 362 12.70 4.99 -8.88
N PRO A 363 13.51 4.56 -9.87
CA PRO A 363 14.04 5.48 -10.88
C PRO A 363 12.92 6.22 -11.63
N MET A 364 13.09 7.53 -11.84
CA MET A 364 12.08 8.40 -12.47
C MET A 364 11.73 7.97 -13.90
N ASP A 365 12.65 7.32 -14.62
CA ASP A 365 12.42 6.83 -15.99
C ASP A 365 11.93 5.36 -16.04
N SER A 366 11.51 4.78 -14.90
CA SER A 366 11.00 3.41 -14.85
C SER A 366 9.81 3.21 -15.80
N TYR A 367 8.84 4.13 -15.81
CA TYR A 367 7.68 4.07 -16.70
C TYR A 367 8.07 4.04 -18.19
N LYS A 368 9.08 4.82 -18.62
CA LYS A 368 9.54 4.82 -20.02
C LYS A 368 10.19 3.50 -20.41
N THR A 369 10.98 2.94 -19.51
CA THR A 369 11.63 1.65 -19.73
C THR A 369 10.60 0.53 -19.82
N ILE A 370 9.61 0.55 -18.94
CA ILE A 370 8.48 -0.39 -18.95
C ILE A 370 7.65 -0.21 -20.23
N GLU A 371 7.31 1.02 -20.63
CA GLU A 371 6.57 1.32 -21.86
C GLU A 371 7.26 0.75 -23.10
N LYS A 372 8.58 0.95 -23.20
CA LYS A 372 9.40 0.41 -24.30
C LYS A 372 9.32 -1.12 -24.38
N VAL A 373 9.28 -1.80 -23.24
CA VAL A 373 9.20 -3.27 -23.17
C VAL A 373 7.78 -3.75 -23.48
N ILE A 374 6.75 -3.15 -22.88
CA ILE A 374 5.34 -3.47 -23.15
C ILE A 374 5.00 -3.27 -24.63
N SER A 375 5.57 -2.27 -25.30
CA SER A 375 5.32 -2.00 -26.73
C SER A 375 5.66 -3.17 -27.67
N LYS A 376 6.47 -4.13 -27.20
CA LYS A 376 6.84 -5.34 -27.94
C LYS A 376 6.03 -6.58 -27.53
N SER A 377 5.18 -6.45 -26.52
CA SER A 377 4.30 -7.53 -26.07
C SER A 377 3.15 -7.74 -27.06
N ASN A 378 2.41 -8.83 -26.88
CA ASN A 378 1.16 -9.08 -27.59
C ASN A 378 -0.05 -8.49 -26.82
N SER A 379 0.17 -7.53 -25.92
CA SER A 379 -0.91 -6.90 -25.18
C SER A 379 -1.86 -6.17 -26.12
N ASN A 380 -3.14 -6.52 -26.04
CA ASN A 380 -4.17 -5.91 -26.88
C ASN A 380 -4.48 -4.45 -26.51
N ASN A 381 -4.04 -3.98 -25.33
CA ASN A 381 -4.26 -2.61 -24.87
C ASN A 381 -3.40 -2.26 -23.65
N TYR A 382 -2.34 -1.46 -23.82
CA TYR A 382 -1.59 -0.91 -22.69
C TYR A 382 -1.74 0.61 -22.58
N LYS A 383 -1.72 1.12 -21.35
CA LYS A 383 -1.68 2.56 -21.05
C LYS A 383 -0.63 2.83 -19.98
N VAL A 384 0.18 3.86 -20.19
CA VAL A 384 1.13 4.37 -19.20
C VAL A 384 0.71 5.78 -18.80
N ILE A 385 0.59 6.03 -17.50
CA ILE A 385 0.17 7.30 -16.92
C ILE A 385 1.25 7.79 -15.97
N THR A 386 1.56 9.09 -16.06
CA THR A 386 2.42 9.76 -15.08
C THR A 386 1.62 10.82 -14.33
N LEU A 387 1.82 10.90 -13.02
CA LEU A 387 1.14 11.85 -12.15
C LEU A 387 2.16 12.84 -11.59
N LYS A 388 1.93 14.14 -11.82
CA LYS A 388 2.80 15.21 -11.30
C LYS A 388 2.57 15.42 -9.81
N ASN A 389 3.62 15.78 -9.07
CA ASN A 389 3.56 16.04 -7.63
C ASN A 389 2.99 14.83 -6.86
N THR A 390 3.39 13.63 -7.25
CA THR A 390 2.88 12.38 -6.70
C THR A 390 4.04 11.49 -6.24
N SER A 391 4.00 11.06 -4.99
CA SER A 391 5.02 10.22 -4.34
C SER A 391 4.92 8.76 -4.77
N HIS A 392 5.81 7.91 -4.22
CA HIS A 392 5.77 6.46 -4.40
C HIS A 392 4.44 5.81 -3.96
N SER A 393 3.85 6.30 -2.88
CA SER A 393 2.57 5.79 -2.32
C SER A 393 1.34 6.43 -2.99
N MET A 394 1.52 7.08 -4.14
CA MET A 394 0.50 7.83 -4.88
C MET A 394 -0.10 9.02 -4.10
N THR A 395 0.55 9.46 -3.02
CA THR A 395 0.15 10.64 -2.25
C THR A 395 0.66 11.91 -2.91
N SER A 396 -0.10 13.00 -2.79
CA SER A 396 0.32 14.30 -3.28
C SER A 396 1.45 14.84 -2.42
N VAL A 397 2.51 15.34 -3.05
CA VAL A 397 3.60 16.07 -2.37
C VAL A 397 3.36 17.58 -2.31
N ASN A 398 2.15 18.03 -2.71
CA ASN A 398 1.81 19.44 -2.61
C ASN A 398 1.51 19.80 -1.15
N ASN A 399 2.38 20.63 -0.56
CA ASN A 399 2.41 20.96 0.87
C ASN A 399 1.29 21.91 1.33
N GLU A 400 0.17 22.04 0.62
CA GLU A 400 -0.94 22.84 1.14
C GLU A 400 -1.45 22.29 2.48
N PHE A 401 -1.32 20.98 2.73
CA PHE A 401 -1.71 20.36 4.00
C PHE A 401 -0.54 19.55 4.60
N PRO A 402 0.36 20.13 5.43
CA PRO A 402 1.59 19.46 5.86
C PRO A 402 1.35 18.31 6.85
N TYR A 403 0.13 18.19 7.37
CA TYR A 403 -0.24 17.27 8.43
C TYR A 403 -0.92 15.99 7.94
N PHE A 404 -1.38 15.92 6.69
CA PHE A 404 -2.04 14.73 6.15
C PHE A 404 -1.39 14.31 4.85
N GLN A 405 -1.08 13.03 4.73
CA GLN A 405 -0.74 12.45 3.43
C GLN A 405 -2.04 12.11 2.71
N LEU A 406 -2.38 12.90 1.70
CA LEU A 406 -3.57 12.68 0.88
C LEU A 406 -3.18 12.01 -0.45
N LEU A 407 -4.00 11.08 -0.91
CA LEU A 407 -3.89 10.53 -2.26
C LEU A 407 -3.98 11.64 -3.31
N THR A 408 -3.23 11.48 -4.38
CA THR A 408 -3.35 12.34 -5.56
C THR A 408 -4.76 12.17 -6.15
N PRO A 409 -5.55 13.24 -6.34
CA PRO A 409 -6.94 13.14 -6.79
C PRO A 409 -7.14 12.36 -8.10
N GLU A 410 -6.18 12.47 -9.01
CA GLU A 410 -6.20 11.79 -10.30
C GLU A 410 -5.93 10.28 -10.19
N TYR A 411 -5.30 9.79 -9.12
CA TYR A 411 -4.82 8.41 -9.02
C TYR A 411 -5.94 7.36 -9.22
N LEU A 412 -6.95 7.35 -8.35
CA LEU A 412 -8.06 6.39 -8.46
C LEU A 412 -8.98 6.71 -9.65
N THR A 413 -9.10 7.99 -9.99
CA THR A 413 -9.92 8.46 -11.12
C THR A 413 -9.38 7.92 -12.46
N GLU A 414 -8.07 7.96 -12.67
CA GLU A 414 -7.43 7.43 -13.88
C GLU A 414 -7.55 5.91 -14.00
N ILE A 415 -7.44 5.18 -12.88
CA ILE A 415 -7.69 3.73 -12.87
C ILE A 415 -9.13 3.45 -13.28
N THR A 416 -10.10 4.13 -12.66
CA THR A 416 -11.54 3.94 -12.95
C THR A 416 -11.89 4.27 -14.40
N ASN A 417 -11.33 5.35 -14.94
CA ASN A 417 -11.54 5.73 -16.34
C ASN A 417 -10.96 4.71 -17.31
N TRP A 418 -9.78 4.16 -17.01
CA TRP A 418 -9.18 3.11 -17.82
C TRP A 418 -9.98 1.81 -17.77
N LEU A 419 -10.44 1.39 -16.58
CA LEU A 419 -11.28 0.21 -16.41
C LEU A 419 -12.56 0.30 -17.25
N LYS A 420 -13.29 1.42 -17.16
CA LYS A 420 -14.48 1.67 -17.99
C LYS A 420 -14.17 1.59 -19.49
N ALA A 421 -12.99 2.06 -19.91
CA ALA A 421 -12.60 2.07 -21.31
C ALA A 421 -12.26 0.67 -21.86
N ILE A 422 -11.74 -0.24 -21.02
CA ILE A 422 -11.44 -1.62 -21.44
C ILE A 422 -12.69 -2.52 -21.38
N GLU A 423 -13.67 -2.19 -20.54
CA GLU A 423 -14.93 -2.93 -20.41
C GLU A 423 -15.98 -2.55 -21.48
N ALA A 424 -15.85 -1.37 -22.08
CA ALA A 424 -16.74 -0.92 -23.16
C ALA A 424 -16.42 -1.53 -24.54
N ARG A 425 -15.41 -2.39 -24.62
CA ARG A 425 -14.95 -3.08 -25.83
C ARG A 425 -15.36 -4.54 -25.78
#